data_AF-A0A0N1BIC4-F1
#
_entry.id   AF-A0A0N1BIC4-F1
#
_cell.length_a   1.000
_cell.length_b   1.000
_cell.length_c   1.000
_cell.angle_alpha   90.00
_cell.angle_beta   90.00
_cell.angle_gamma   90.00
#
_symmetry.space_group_name_H-M   'P 1'
#
loop_
_entity.id
_entity.type
_entity.pdbx_description
1 polymer ?
#
loop_
_entity_poly.entity_id
_entity_poly.type
_entity_poly.pdbx_seq_one_letter_code
_entity_poly.pdbx_strand_id
1 'polypeptide(L)'
;MNKEPSDTFTSTKSPGVVASCIASRNNSTPMQQEDGSQVVLIKNNLYDAVSSAFTIRPEGKGSRVEYRRSFIALGESWKSCL
;
A
#
# COMPACT_ATOMS: atom_id res chain seq x y z
N MET A 1 -0.55 12.30 -4.40
CA MET A 1 -1.35 11.47 -5.34
C MET A 1 -2.80 11.91 -5.25
N ASN A 2 -3.37 12.51 -6.31
CA ASN A 2 -4.70 13.15 -6.29
C ASN A 2 -5.83 12.26 -6.87
N LYS A 3 -5.67 10.94 -6.85
CA LYS A 3 -6.67 9.97 -7.33
C LYS A 3 -7.38 9.34 -6.13
N GLU A 4 -8.69 9.16 -6.20
CA GLU A 4 -9.43 8.44 -5.16
C GLU A 4 -8.93 6.98 -5.02
N PRO A 5 -8.98 6.41 -3.79
CA PRO A 5 -8.74 4.98 -3.61
C PRO A 5 -9.73 4.17 -4.46
N SER A 6 -9.24 3.16 -5.16
CA SER A 6 -10.12 2.17 -5.80
C SER A 6 -10.76 1.25 -4.78
N ASP A 7 -10.07 0.96 -3.68
CA ASP A 7 -10.61 0.23 -2.54
C ASP A 7 -10.01 0.74 -1.23
N THR A 8 -10.71 0.50 -0.13
CA THR A 8 -10.23 0.79 1.23
C THR A 8 -10.45 -0.41 2.13
N PHE A 9 -9.45 -0.73 2.95
CA PHE A 9 -9.46 -1.86 3.87
C PHE A 9 -9.05 -1.42 5.27
N THR A 10 -9.39 -2.23 6.27
CA THR A 10 -8.98 -2.04 7.66
C THR A 10 -8.09 -3.20 8.09
N SER A 11 -7.07 -2.92 8.90
CA SER A 11 -6.17 -3.90 9.50
C SER A 11 -6.07 -3.64 11.01
N THR A 12 -5.92 -4.70 11.81
CA THR A 12 -5.59 -4.58 13.23
C THR A 12 -4.10 -4.30 13.47
N LYS A 13 -3.27 -4.35 12.42
CA LYS A 13 -1.83 -4.12 12.48
C LYS A 13 -1.50 -2.64 12.27
N SER A 14 -0.35 -2.21 12.79
CA SER A 14 0.13 -0.84 12.62
C SER A 14 0.55 -0.55 11.17
N PRO A 15 0.56 0.73 10.74
CA PRO A 15 0.94 1.10 9.38
C PRO A 15 2.29 0.52 8.93
N GLY A 16 3.30 0.54 9.79
CA GLY A 16 4.64 0.03 9.50
C GLY A 16 4.65 -1.49 9.24
N VAL A 17 3.87 -2.26 9.98
CA VAL A 17 3.79 -3.73 9.81
C VAL A 17 3.13 -4.08 8.47
N VAL A 18 2.00 -3.43 8.16
CA VAL A 18 1.31 -3.63 6.88
C VAL A 18 2.22 -3.22 5.73
N ALA A 19 2.84 -2.04 5.81
CA ALA A 19 3.70 -1.50 4.76
C ALA A 19 4.92 -2.40 4.51
N SER A 20 5.57 -2.89 5.56
CA SER A 20 6.74 -3.78 5.45
C SER A 20 6.37 -5.10 4.79
N CYS A 21 5.22 -5.70 5.14
CA CYS A 21 4.77 -6.95 4.52
C CYS A 21 4.47 -6.75 3.02
N ILE A 22 3.74 -5.68 2.66
CA ILE A 22 3.42 -5.39 1.26
C ILE A 22 4.71 -5.12 0.48
N ALA A 23 5.62 -4.30 1.02
CA ALA A 23 6.87 -3.94 0.36
C ALA A 23 7.80 -5.15 0.15
N SER A 24 7.97 -5.99 1.17
CA SER A 24 8.80 -7.21 1.09
C SER A 24 8.32 -8.17 0.00
N ARG A 25 7.00 -8.37 -0.13
CA ARG A 25 6.43 -9.25 -1.16
C ARG A 25 6.55 -8.71 -2.59
N ASN A 26 6.77 -7.40 -2.74
CA ASN A 26 6.76 -6.72 -4.03
C ASN A 26 8.10 -6.05 -4.36
N ASN A 27 9.17 -6.41 -3.64
CA ASN A 27 10.51 -5.81 -3.76
C ASN A 27 10.47 -4.27 -3.87
N SER A 28 9.69 -3.66 -2.96
CA SER A 28 9.50 -2.22 -2.88
C SER A 28 10.03 -1.70 -1.53
N THR A 29 10.07 -0.38 -1.38
CA THR A 29 10.48 0.30 -0.15
C THR A 29 9.32 1.12 0.38
N PRO A 30 8.89 0.93 1.64
CA PRO A 30 7.91 1.81 2.27
C PRO A 30 8.46 3.23 2.41
N MET A 31 7.63 4.21 2.14
CA MET A 31 7.93 5.63 2.35
C MET A 31 7.12 6.13 3.53
N GLN A 32 7.81 6.40 4.63
CA GLN A 32 7.20 7.00 5.81
C GLN A 32 6.80 8.45 5.53
N GLN A 33 5.63 8.83 6.01
CA GLN A 33 5.12 10.20 5.97
C GLN A 33 5.17 10.82 7.38
N GLU A 34 5.14 12.15 7.45
CA GLU A 34 5.17 12.89 8.72
C GLU A 34 3.92 12.66 9.58
N ASP A 35 2.77 12.36 8.97
CA ASP A 35 1.51 12.06 9.65
C ASP A 35 1.43 10.63 10.23
N GLY A 36 2.55 9.89 10.20
CA GLY A 36 2.63 8.49 10.64
C GLY A 36 2.08 7.49 9.62
N SER A 37 1.59 7.95 8.47
CA SER A 37 1.21 7.05 7.38
C SER A 37 2.41 6.47 6.65
N GLN A 38 2.17 5.40 5.90
CA GLN A 38 3.16 4.73 5.07
C GLN A 38 2.63 4.66 3.64
N VAL A 39 3.49 4.94 2.66
CA VAL A 39 3.17 4.79 1.24
C VAL A 39 4.01 3.67 0.65
N VAL A 40 3.38 2.73 -0.04
CA VAL A 40 4.09 1.68 -0.80
C VAL A 40 3.69 1.81 -2.26
N LEU A 41 4.69 1.95 -3.12
CA LEU A 41 4.50 2.01 -4.57
C LEU A 41 4.95 0.69 -5.19
N ILE A 42 4.06 0.04 -5.95
CA ILE A 42 4.43 -1.13 -6.73
C ILE A 42 4.56 -0.72 -8.19
N LYS A 43 5.78 -0.84 -8.70
CA LYS A 43 6.09 -0.60 -10.11
C LYS A 43 5.90 -1.87 -10.93
N ASN A 44 5.53 -1.72 -12.19
CA ASN A 44 5.67 -2.79 -13.17
C ASN A 44 7.08 -2.77 -13.78
N ASN A 45 7.60 -3.94 -14.13
CA ASN A 45 8.93 -4.04 -14.74
C ASN A 45 8.92 -3.65 -16.24
N LEU A 46 7.74 -3.64 -16.88
CA LEU A 46 7.62 -3.41 -18.32
C LEU A 46 7.77 -1.93 -18.72
N TYR A 47 7.39 -0.99 -17.83
CA TYR A 47 7.41 0.45 -18.11
C TYR A 47 7.96 1.31 -16.97
N ASP A 48 8.53 0.71 -15.91
CA ASP A 48 8.87 1.37 -14.63
C ASP A 48 7.71 2.21 -14.05
N ALA A 49 6.48 1.93 -14.48
CA ALA A 49 5.31 2.71 -14.14
C ALA A 49 4.69 2.19 -12.85
N VAL A 50 4.19 3.09 -12.01
CA VAL A 50 3.45 2.71 -10.81
C VAL A 50 2.13 2.05 -11.22
N SER A 51 2.07 0.74 -11.01
CA SER A 51 0.90 -0.09 -11.29
C SER A 51 -0.14 -0.02 -10.17
N SER A 52 0.33 0.09 -8.92
CA SER A 52 -0.48 0.14 -7.71
C SER A 52 0.20 0.98 -6.65
N ALA A 53 -0.59 1.68 -5.85
CA ALA A 53 -0.12 2.44 -4.70
C ALA A 53 -0.97 2.16 -3.48
N PHE A 54 -0.31 2.05 -2.32
CA PHE A 54 -0.94 1.87 -1.03
C PHE A 54 -0.66 3.10 -0.19
N THR A 55 -1.69 3.64 0.46
CA THR A 55 -1.52 4.62 1.53
C THR A 55 -2.12 4.02 2.78
N ILE A 56 -1.27 3.80 3.79
CA ILE A 56 -1.63 3.10 5.02
C ILE A 56 -1.59 4.11 6.14
N ARG A 57 -2.75 4.48 6.66
CA ARG A 57 -2.90 5.51 7.71
C ARG A 57 -3.13 4.86 9.07
N PRO A 58 -2.61 5.45 10.16
CA PRO A 58 -3.02 5.05 11.50
C PRO A 58 -4.54 5.18 11.67
N GLU A 59 -5.19 4.15 12.21
CA GLU A 59 -6.62 4.19 12.53
C GLU A 59 -6.89 3.40 13.82
N GLY A 60 -7.18 4.12 14.91
CA GLY A 60 -7.35 3.51 16.23
C GLY A 60 -6.10 2.73 16.67
N LYS A 61 -6.28 1.44 16.95
CA LYS A 61 -5.17 0.51 17.31
C LYS A 61 -4.49 -0.13 16.09
N GLY A 62 -5.03 0.09 14.89
CA GLY A 62 -4.60 -0.56 13.66
C GLY A 62 -4.35 0.44 12.54
N SER A 63 -4.77 0.10 11.33
CA SER A 63 -4.56 0.95 10.17
C SER A 63 -5.66 0.85 9.12
N ARG A 64 -5.87 1.98 8.42
CA ARG A 64 -6.67 2.05 7.20
C ARG A 64 -5.76 1.97 5.99
N VAL A 65 -6.04 1.06 5.07
CA VAL A 65 -5.26 0.83 3.86
C VAL A 65 -6.08 1.28 2.65
N GLU A 66 -5.63 2.37 2.02
CA GLU A 66 -6.20 2.85 0.76
C GLU A 66 -5.39 2.30 -0.41
N TYR A 67 -6.05 1.51 -1.25
CA TYR A 67 -5.47 0.87 -2.42
C TYR A 67 -5.88 1.61 -3.70
N ARG A 68 -4.88 2.09 -4.46
CA ARG A 68 -5.06 2.79 -5.73
C ARG A 68 -4.49 1.94 -6.88
N ARG A 69 -5.36 1.51 -7.78
CA ARG A 69 -5.02 0.76 -9.00
C ARG A 69 -4.88 1.71 -10.19
N SER A 70 -3.81 1.55 -10.98
CA SER A 70 -3.60 2.32 -12.21
C SER A 70 -4.16 1.59 -13.44
N PHE A 71 -3.49 0.54 -13.94
CA PHE A 71 -3.85 -0.04 -15.26
C PHE A 71 -3.76 -1.57 -15.35
N ILE A 72 -2.83 -2.22 -14.63
CA ILE A 72 -2.67 -3.67 -14.64
C ILE A 72 -2.97 -4.19 -13.23
N ALA A 73 -3.90 -5.14 -13.12
CA ALA A 73 -4.15 -5.82 -11.87
C ALA A 73 -2.92 -6.66 -11.51
N LEU A 74 -2.17 -6.21 -10.51
CA LEU A 74 -1.23 -7.09 -9.82
C LEU A 74 -2.02 -8.11 -9.00
N GLY A 75 -1.47 -9.31 -8.84
CA GLY A 75 -2.06 -10.34 -7.99
C GLY A 75 -2.33 -9.84 -6.57
N GLU A 76 -3.37 -10.38 -5.93
CA GLU A 76 -3.86 -9.90 -4.63
C GLU A 76 -3.09 -10.48 -3.42
N SER A 77 -1.85 -10.94 -3.61
CA SER A 77 -1.04 -11.55 -2.55
C SER A 77 -0.80 -10.62 -1.35
N TRP A 78 -0.87 -9.32 -1.58
CA TRP A 78 -0.80 -8.26 -0.55
C TRP A 78 -1.99 -8.30 0.43
N LYS A 79 -3.15 -8.88 0.09
CA LYS A 79 -4.30 -8.97 1.01
C LYS A 79 -3.99 -9.78 2.27
N SER A 80 -3.05 -10.73 2.21
CA SER A 80 -2.55 -11.47 3.38
C SER A 80 -1.77 -10.62 4.39
N CYS A 81 -1.34 -9.41 3.99
CA CYS A 81 -0.64 -8.48 4.85
C CYS A 81 -1.57 -7.67 5.76
N LEU A 82 -2.85 -7.56 5.39
CA LEU A 82 -3.88 -6.88 6.18
C LEU A 82 -4.14 -7.60 7.51
#